data_AF-A0A971E973-F1
#
_entry.id   AF-A0A971E973-F1
#
_cell.length_a   1.000
_cell.length_b   1.000
_cell.length_c   1.000
_cell.angle_alpha   90.00
_cell.angle_beta   90.00
_cell.angle_gamma   90.00
#
_symmetry.space_group_name_H-M   'P 1'
#
loop_
_entity.id
_entity.type
_entity.pdbx_description
1 polymer ?
#
loop_
_entity_poly.entity_id
_entity_poly.type
_entity_poly.pdbx_seq_one_letter_code
_entity_poly.pdbx_strand_id
1 'polypeptide(L)'
;MSTSVLAVSHMGYLTDAPEKRAYLVNPGPEKEFVVHCMETTYFSGEKTNKECYCPDVFKGEIKVVGGDFGPVGIMDFSRVKTPGLYQLIVGGRRSHPFFIRKDLYLRTAYEAFLYSHIQRCGDSVEGWHQACHRDDGVRDDTAEHVDCIGGWHDAGDLRKLVNHTMWHAIGMLWAKRTWGARWHQYSDDDILDELKWGNQFYLKVKDPGTHIVWSDVGASELDNTWTDGLVGTGDDRMIRTRRSLMLQYKYAWMQ
;
A
#
# COMPACT_ATOMS: atom_id res chain seq x y z
N MET A 1 14.07 -27.72 19.59
CA MET A 1 12.78 -27.03 19.85
C MET A 1 12.81 -25.73 19.08
N SER A 2 11.74 -25.40 18.35
CA SER A 2 11.66 -24.11 17.64
C SER A 2 11.58 -22.98 18.66
N THR A 3 12.32 -21.89 18.44
CA THR A 3 12.34 -20.73 19.34
C THR A 3 10.96 -20.06 19.36
N SER A 4 10.48 -19.73 20.55
CA SER A 4 9.23 -19.00 20.70
C SER A 4 9.37 -17.56 20.17
N VAL A 5 8.44 -17.12 19.33
CA VAL A 5 8.46 -15.77 18.72
C VAL A 5 7.27 -14.95 19.21
N LEU A 6 7.54 -13.74 19.71
CA LEU A 6 6.52 -12.79 20.13
C LEU A 6 6.19 -11.85 18.97
N ALA A 7 5.05 -12.07 18.32
CA ALA A 7 4.59 -11.34 17.15
C ALA A 7 3.52 -10.31 17.55
N VAL A 8 3.78 -9.05 17.19
CA VAL A 8 2.86 -7.91 17.35
C VAL A 8 2.68 -7.24 15.99
N SER A 9 1.60 -6.48 15.81
CA SER A 9 1.54 -5.54 14.69
C SER A 9 2.60 -4.47 14.88
N HIS A 10 3.61 -4.43 14.00
CA HIS A 10 4.68 -3.42 14.07
C HIS A 10 4.15 -2.01 13.77
N MET A 11 3.06 -1.91 13.01
CA MET A 11 2.34 -0.63 12.89
C MET A 11 1.68 -0.26 14.21
N GLY A 12 1.10 -1.25 14.90
CA GLY A 12 0.35 -1.08 16.13
C GLY A 12 -1.13 -1.38 15.98
N TYR A 13 -1.95 -0.75 16.84
CA TYR A 13 -3.38 -1.02 16.93
C TYR A 13 -4.20 0.27 17.03
N LEU A 14 -5.42 0.29 16.48
CA LEU A 14 -6.31 1.44 16.65
C LEU A 14 -6.77 1.55 18.10
N THR A 15 -6.84 2.77 18.63
CA THR A 15 -7.34 3.05 19.99
C THR A 15 -8.66 2.32 20.26
N ASP A 16 -9.61 2.43 19.35
CA ASP A 16 -10.97 1.88 19.43
C ASP A 16 -11.11 0.49 18.79
N ALA A 17 -10.04 -0.12 18.26
CA ALA A 17 -10.08 -1.46 17.70
C ALA A 17 -10.83 -2.44 18.63
N PRO A 18 -11.83 -3.18 18.12
CA PRO A 18 -12.62 -4.11 18.93
C PRO A 18 -11.74 -5.21 19.49
N GLU A 19 -10.75 -5.64 18.71
CA GLU A 19 -9.77 -6.65 19.08
C GLU A 19 -8.34 -6.09 18.91
N LYS A 20 -7.52 -6.20 19.94
CA LYS A 20 -6.08 -6.00 19.90
C LYS A 20 -5.42 -7.27 20.39
N ARG A 21 -4.81 -8.00 19.46
CA ARG A 21 -4.18 -9.29 19.73
C ARG A 21 -2.74 -9.31 19.26
N ALA A 22 -1.92 -9.96 20.05
CA ALA A 22 -0.59 -10.38 19.70
C ALA A 22 -0.48 -11.88 19.88
N TYR A 23 0.58 -12.44 19.29
CA TYR A 23 0.71 -13.87 19.15
C TYR A 23 2.07 -14.35 19.65
N LEU A 24 2.06 -15.47 20.36
CA LEU A 24 3.24 -16.22 20.72
C LEU A 24 3.30 -17.47 19.84
N VAL A 25 4.14 -17.46 18.81
CA VAL A 25 4.36 -18.61 17.95
C VAL A 25 5.26 -19.60 18.69
N ASN A 26 4.89 -20.90 18.69
CA ASN A 26 5.52 -21.93 19.52
C ASN A 26 5.53 -21.51 21.01
N PRO A 27 4.34 -21.39 21.65
CA PRO A 27 4.24 -20.91 23.01
C PRO A 27 4.98 -21.85 23.98
N GLY A 28 5.74 -21.25 24.89
CA GLY A 28 6.47 -21.93 25.95
C GLY A 28 5.61 -22.19 27.20
N PRO A 29 6.23 -22.39 28.37
CA PRO A 29 5.50 -22.60 29.61
C PRO A 29 4.77 -21.34 30.13
N GLU A 30 5.12 -20.15 29.63
CA GLU A 30 4.55 -18.88 30.08
C GLU A 30 3.03 -18.84 29.88
N LYS A 31 2.32 -18.40 30.92
CA LYS A 31 0.85 -18.33 30.95
C LYS A 31 0.32 -16.90 30.95
N GLU A 32 1.18 -15.92 31.14
CA GLU A 32 0.80 -14.53 31.31
C GLU A 32 1.69 -13.61 30.48
N PHE A 33 1.14 -12.46 30.13
CA PHE A 33 1.84 -11.38 29.46
C PHE A 33 1.52 -10.05 30.12
N VAL A 34 2.40 -9.08 29.90
CA VAL A 34 2.24 -7.71 30.38
C VAL A 34 2.29 -6.75 29.20
N VAL A 35 1.43 -5.74 29.21
CA VAL A 35 1.50 -4.57 28.34
C VAL A 35 2.25 -3.48 29.10
N HIS A 36 3.44 -3.17 28.62
CA HIS A 36 4.34 -2.18 29.19
C HIS A 36 4.22 -0.88 28.40
N CYS A 37 3.98 0.24 29.08
CA CYS A 37 3.98 1.54 28.41
C CYS A 37 5.41 2.07 28.40
N MET A 38 5.97 2.30 27.21
CA MET A 38 7.34 2.79 27.09
C MET A 38 7.41 4.28 27.37
N GLU A 39 6.43 5.05 26.89
CA GLU A 39 6.35 6.51 27.04
C GLU A 39 4.90 6.96 26.84
N THR A 40 4.46 7.99 27.59
CA THR A 40 3.20 8.72 27.36
C THR A 40 3.41 10.11 26.73
N THR A 41 4.59 10.41 26.18
CA THR A 41 5.00 11.80 25.93
C THR A 41 5.22 12.10 24.44
N TYR A 42 4.63 13.21 23.96
CA TYR A 42 4.91 13.93 22.70
C TYR A 42 4.43 13.32 21.35
N PHE A 43 3.13 13.35 21.07
CA PHE A 43 2.67 13.36 19.66
C PHE A 43 1.56 14.37 19.34
N SER A 44 0.87 14.90 20.35
CA SER A 44 0.02 16.10 20.23
C SER A 44 0.76 17.27 20.86
N GLY A 45 0.91 18.40 20.18
CA GLY A 45 1.76 19.55 20.55
C GLY A 45 1.45 20.30 21.86
N GLU A 46 0.92 19.64 22.88
CA GLU A 46 0.72 20.22 24.22
C GLU A 46 1.69 19.58 25.22
N LYS A 47 2.58 20.40 25.78
CA LYS A 47 3.47 20.04 26.88
C LYS A 47 2.63 19.79 28.14
N THR A 48 2.76 18.63 28.77
CA THR A 48 2.36 18.47 30.16
C THR A 48 3.53 17.94 30.98
N ASN A 49 4.04 18.78 31.87
CA ASN A 49 5.04 18.43 32.88
C ASN A 49 4.39 17.55 33.96
N LYS A 50 4.20 16.25 33.70
CA LYS A 50 3.96 15.28 34.77
C LYS A 50 4.97 14.14 34.64
N GLU A 51 5.69 13.90 35.73
CA GLU A 51 6.65 12.81 35.89
C GLU A 51 6.03 11.48 35.40
N CYS A 52 6.64 10.94 34.35
CA CYS A 52 6.19 9.72 33.68
C CYS A 52 6.61 8.49 34.49
N TYR A 53 5.64 7.80 35.09
CA TYR A 53 5.86 6.46 35.63
C TYR A 53 4.66 5.58 35.33
N CYS A 54 4.75 4.75 34.29
CA CYS A 54 3.73 3.75 33.96
C CYS A 54 4.41 2.49 33.45
N PRO A 55 5.02 1.68 34.33
CA PRO A 55 5.75 0.50 33.89
C PRO A 55 4.76 -0.47 33.23
N ASP A 56 3.75 -0.97 33.93
CA ASP A 56 2.87 -2.01 33.41
C ASP A 56 1.41 -1.58 33.45
N VAL A 57 0.77 -1.44 32.28
CA VAL A 57 -0.61 -0.90 32.17
C VAL A 57 -1.68 -1.97 32.13
N PHE A 58 -1.29 -3.21 31.81
CA PHE A 58 -2.21 -4.34 31.77
C PHE A 58 -1.44 -5.65 31.93
N LYS A 59 -2.04 -6.60 32.64
CA LYS A 59 -1.58 -7.99 32.72
C LYS A 59 -2.71 -8.89 32.25
N GLY A 60 -2.39 -9.83 31.36
CA GLY A 60 -3.38 -10.74 30.77
C GLY A 60 -2.87 -12.17 30.69
N GLU A 61 -3.79 -13.09 30.47
CA GLU A 61 -3.50 -14.51 30.27
C GLU A 61 -3.20 -14.81 28.79
N ILE A 62 -2.31 -15.76 28.57
CA ILE A 62 -1.99 -16.30 27.24
C ILE A 62 -2.90 -17.49 26.98
N LYS A 63 -3.82 -17.35 26.03
CA LYS A 63 -4.69 -18.45 25.60
C LYS A 63 -4.04 -19.23 24.46
N VAL A 64 -3.57 -20.44 24.76
CA VAL A 64 -3.01 -21.33 23.73
C VAL A 64 -4.13 -22.02 22.96
N VAL A 65 -4.06 -21.93 21.64
CA VAL A 65 -4.97 -22.62 20.71
C VAL A 65 -4.16 -23.37 19.65
N GLY A 66 -4.78 -24.35 19.00
CA GLY A 66 -4.22 -24.97 17.80
C GLY A 66 -4.33 -24.01 16.61
N GLY A 67 -3.35 -24.06 15.70
CA GLY A 67 -3.36 -23.34 14.44
C GLY A 67 -2.68 -24.14 13.34
N ASP A 68 -2.81 -23.69 12.09
CA ASP A 68 -2.31 -24.40 10.91
C ASP A 68 -0.78 -24.59 10.91
N PHE A 69 -0.06 -23.73 11.63
CA PHE A 69 1.39 -23.76 11.79
C PHE A 69 1.82 -24.26 13.18
N GLY A 70 0.94 -24.98 13.88
CA GLY A 70 1.16 -25.45 15.25
C GLY A 70 0.49 -24.58 16.31
N PRO A 71 0.76 -24.82 17.60
CA PRO A 71 0.14 -24.09 18.69
C PRO A 71 0.54 -22.61 18.68
N VAL A 72 -0.43 -21.74 18.98
CA VAL A 72 -0.24 -20.29 19.08
C VAL A 72 -0.83 -19.78 20.39
N GLY A 73 -0.06 -18.98 21.12
CA GLY A 73 -0.55 -18.26 22.29
C GLY A 73 -1.17 -16.93 21.88
N ILE A 74 -2.45 -16.72 22.18
CA ILE A 74 -3.14 -15.46 21.93
C ILE A 74 -3.05 -14.59 23.18
N MET A 75 -2.60 -13.35 22.99
CA MET A 75 -2.53 -12.31 24.01
C MET A 75 -3.50 -11.20 23.63
N ASP A 76 -4.64 -11.12 24.32
CA ASP A 76 -5.67 -10.12 24.07
C ASP A 76 -5.55 -8.95 25.05
N PHE A 77 -5.22 -7.77 24.52
CA PHE A 77 -5.09 -6.53 25.28
C PHE A 77 -6.03 -5.46 24.75
N SER A 78 -7.19 -5.88 24.22
CA SER A 78 -8.21 -4.98 23.67
C SER A 78 -8.69 -3.93 24.67
N ARG A 79 -8.56 -4.22 25.97
CA ARG A 79 -8.86 -3.31 27.10
C ARG A 79 -7.93 -2.09 27.16
N VAL A 80 -6.73 -2.17 26.60
CA VAL A 80 -5.81 -1.03 26.52
C VAL A 80 -6.27 -0.12 25.39
N LYS A 81 -6.80 1.05 25.78
CA LYS A 81 -7.36 2.06 24.87
C LYS A 81 -6.56 3.36 24.88
N THR A 82 -5.78 3.63 25.92
CA THR A 82 -4.97 4.84 26.03
C THR A 82 -3.99 4.92 24.86
N PRO A 83 -3.94 6.04 24.13
CA PRO A 83 -2.93 6.22 23.10
C PRO A 83 -1.51 6.28 23.68
N GLY A 84 -0.54 5.69 22.99
CA GLY A 84 0.85 5.67 23.46
C GLY A 84 1.73 4.69 22.70
N LEU A 85 3.00 4.60 23.13
CA LEU A 85 3.97 3.61 22.67
C LEU A 85 4.09 2.49 23.70
N TYR A 86 3.96 1.24 23.24
CA TYR A 86 3.87 0.07 24.10
C TYR A 86 4.80 -1.05 23.66
N GLN A 87 5.12 -1.94 24.59
CA GLN A 87 5.73 -3.25 24.34
C GLN A 87 4.94 -4.33 25.09
N LEU A 88 4.91 -5.55 24.55
CA LEU A 88 4.49 -6.72 25.31
C LEU A 88 5.69 -7.38 25.97
N ILE A 89 5.49 -7.86 27.20
CA ILE A 89 6.49 -8.62 27.95
C ILE A 89 5.94 -10.00 28.27
N VAL A 90 6.69 -11.05 27.92
CA VAL A 90 6.36 -12.47 28.20
C VAL A 90 7.62 -13.18 28.70
N GLY A 91 7.62 -13.69 29.92
CA GLY A 91 8.78 -14.41 30.47
C GLY A 91 10.10 -13.61 30.41
N GLY A 92 10.03 -12.29 30.58
CA GLY A 92 11.19 -11.38 30.49
C GLY A 92 11.59 -10.96 29.07
N ARG A 93 11.02 -11.58 28.02
CA ARG A 93 11.21 -11.16 26.62
C ARG A 93 10.30 -9.99 26.28
N ARG A 94 10.77 -9.08 25.43
CA ARG A 94 10.02 -7.91 24.97
C ARG A 94 9.67 -8.03 23.49
N SER A 95 8.51 -7.52 23.08
CA SER A 95 8.16 -7.35 21.67
C SER A 95 8.93 -6.18 21.04
N HIS A 96 8.86 -6.04 19.71
CA HIS A 96 9.08 -4.73 19.11
C HIS A 96 8.10 -3.70 19.70
N PRO A 97 8.51 -2.43 19.88
CA PRO A 97 7.60 -1.35 20.23
C PRO A 97 6.50 -1.18 19.18
N PHE A 98 5.29 -0.83 19.63
CA PHE A 98 4.17 -0.56 18.75
C PHE A 98 3.26 0.54 19.31
N PHE A 99 2.57 1.25 18.42
CA PHE A 99 1.67 2.34 18.80
C PHE A 99 0.25 1.84 19.08
N ILE A 100 -0.44 2.50 20.01
CA ILE A 100 -1.91 2.51 20.04
C ILE A 100 -2.35 3.94 19.73
N ARG A 101 -3.03 4.16 18.61
CA ARG A 101 -3.41 5.50 18.10
C ARG A 101 -4.67 5.46 17.24
N LYS A 102 -5.33 6.60 17.03
CA LYS A 102 -6.52 6.69 16.14
C LYS A 102 -6.17 6.84 14.66
N ASP A 103 -5.05 7.47 14.36
CA ASP A 103 -4.58 7.83 13.01
C ASP A 103 -3.58 6.81 12.43
N LEU A 104 -3.43 5.67 13.08
CA LEU A 104 -2.32 4.75 12.87
C LEU A 104 -2.10 4.35 11.42
N TYR A 105 -3.18 3.92 10.75
CA TYR A 105 -3.10 3.40 9.39
C TYR A 105 -3.05 4.49 8.32
N LEU A 106 -3.48 5.73 8.64
CA LEU A 106 -3.40 6.84 7.69
C LEU A 106 -1.94 7.20 7.37
N ARG A 107 -1.05 7.06 8.35
CA ARG A 107 0.38 7.29 8.13
C ARG A 107 0.99 6.26 7.18
N THR A 108 0.65 4.99 7.32
CA THR A 108 1.13 3.92 6.42
C THR A 108 0.45 3.95 5.07
N ALA A 109 -0.82 4.32 5.03
CA ALA A 109 -1.56 4.46 3.79
C ALA A 109 -0.92 5.50 2.86
N TYR A 110 -0.26 6.52 3.42
CA TYR A 110 0.51 7.47 2.63
C TYR A 110 1.66 6.80 1.87
N GLU A 111 2.35 5.84 2.48
CA GLU A 111 3.43 5.09 1.81
C GLU A 111 2.90 4.27 0.62
N ALA A 112 1.69 3.70 0.76
CA ALA A 112 1.04 3.01 -0.35
C ALA A 112 0.67 3.96 -1.51
N PHE A 113 0.27 5.19 -1.20
CA PHE A 113 0.09 6.25 -2.19
C PHE A 113 1.41 6.70 -2.82
N LEU A 114 2.44 6.88 -2.00
CA LEU A 114 3.77 7.28 -2.45
C LEU A 114 4.34 6.26 -3.43
N TYR A 115 4.14 4.96 -3.17
CA TYR A 115 4.46 3.91 -4.12
C TYR A 115 3.81 4.16 -5.49
N SER A 116 2.49 4.42 -5.53
CA SER A 116 1.80 4.76 -6.78
C SER A 116 2.42 5.96 -7.49
N HIS A 117 2.71 7.02 -6.74
CA HIS A 117 3.29 8.25 -7.28
C HIS A 117 4.68 8.00 -7.90
N ILE A 118 5.50 7.17 -7.26
CA ILE A 118 6.85 6.80 -7.76
C ILE A 118 6.76 5.87 -8.98
N GLN A 119 5.65 5.15 -9.16
CA GLN A 119 5.47 4.27 -10.31
C GLN A 119 5.01 5.00 -11.57
N ARG A 120 4.90 6.33 -11.57
CA ARG A 120 4.45 7.10 -12.74
C ARG A 120 5.36 6.86 -13.95
N CYS A 121 4.76 6.43 -15.05
CA CYS A 121 5.44 6.22 -16.33
C CYS A 121 5.21 7.41 -17.26
N GLY A 122 6.26 7.98 -17.87
CA GLY A 122 6.11 9.18 -18.71
C GLY A 122 6.22 10.51 -17.95
N ASP A 123 6.36 10.46 -16.62
CA ASP A 123 6.60 11.63 -15.75
C ASP A 123 7.99 11.54 -15.11
N SER A 124 8.56 12.70 -14.76
CA SER A 124 9.71 12.75 -13.88
C SER A 124 9.24 12.87 -12.43
N VAL A 125 9.69 11.98 -11.55
CA VAL A 125 9.36 12.03 -10.13
C VAL A 125 10.60 12.44 -9.36
N GLU A 126 10.56 13.65 -8.78
CA GLU A 126 11.70 14.26 -8.10
C GLU A 126 12.23 13.34 -6.97
N GLY A 127 13.55 13.12 -6.98
CA GLY A 127 14.23 12.25 -6.02
C GLY A 127 14.18 10.76 -6.34
N TRP A 128 13.42 10.33 -7.36
CA TRP A 128 13.23 8.92 -7.71
C TRP A 128 13.70 8.57 -9.12
N HIS A 129 13.16 9.21 -10.16
CA HIS A 129 13.54 8.94 -11.55
C HIS A 129 13.18 10.09 -12.52
N GLN A 130 13.82 10.08 -13.68
CA GLN A 130 13.49 10.98 -14.80
C GLN A 130 12.30 10.45 -15.60
N ALA A 131 11.75 11.28 -16.49
CA ALA A 131 10.69 10.86 -17.41
C ALA A 131 11.17 9.71 -18.31
N CYS A 132 10.37 8.66 -18.39
CA CYS A 132 10.65 7.42 -19.10
C CYS A 132 9.56 7.09 -20.11
N HIS A 133 9.87 6.26 -21.11
CA HIS A 133 8.86 5.67 -22.00
C HIS A 133 7.96 6.72 -22.69
N ARG A 134 8.60 7.81 -23.14
CA ARG A 134 7.92 8.93 -23.83
C ARG A 134 7.58 8.62 -25.30
N ASP A 135 7.76 7.37 -25.68
CA ASP A 135 7.59 6.74 -26.97
C ASP A 135 6.59 5.57 -26.92
N ASP A 136 5.91 5.36 -25.79
CA ASP A 136 4.94 4.28 -25.63
C ASP A 136 3.79 4.34 -26.65
N GLY A 137 3.53 3.20 -27.30
CA GLY A 137 2.25 2.94 -27.97
C GLY A 137 2.32 2.51 -29.44
N VAL A 138 3.30 1.69 -29.83
CA VAL A 138 3.25 1.02 -31.14
C VAL A 138 2.17 -0.06 -31.12
N ARG A 139 1.13 0.09 -31.94
CA ARG A 139 0.03 -0.88 -32.01
C ARG A 139 0.50 -2.23 -32.53
N ASP A 140 0.14 -3.31 -31.84
CA ASP A 140 0.49 -4.67 -32.26
C ASP A 140 -0.26 -5.17 -33.51
N ASP A 141 -1.34 -4.50 -33.91
CA ASP A 141 -2.17 -4.86 -35.07
C ASP A 141 -1.80 -4.16 -36.38
N THR A 142 -1.24 -2.96 -36.30
CA THR A 142 -1.05 -2.04 -37.44
C THR A 142 0.36 -1.45 -37.50
N ALA A 143 1.16 -1.61 -36.44
CA ALA A 143 2.44 -0.93 -36.24
C ALA A 143 2.36 0.62 -36.27
N GLU A 144 1.15 1.19 -36.25
CA GLU A 144 0.95 2.62 -36.10
C GLU A 144 1.30 3.04 -34.66
N HIS A 145 1.97 4.18 -34.52
CA HIS A 145 2.21 4.79 -33.21
C HIS A 145 0.98 5.57 -32.74
N VAL A 146 0.56 5.32 -31.51
CA VAL A 146 -0.48 6.09 -30.80
C VAL A 146 0.05 6.51 -29.44
N ASP A 147 -0.30 7.71 -28.97
CA ASP A 147 0.15 8.18 -27.64
C ASP A 147 -0.45 7.30 -26.53
N CYS A 148 0.37 6.43 -25.95
CA CYS A 148 0.06 5.64 -24.76
C CYS A 148 0.90 6.05 -23.55
N ILE A 149 1.45 7.27 -23.52
CA ILE A 149 2.31 7.77 -22.43
C ILE A 149 1.46 8.06 -21.19
N GLY A 150 1.98 7.74 -20.00
CA GLY A 150 1.30 7.97 -18.72
C GLY A 150 1.04 6.66 -17.97
N GLY A 151 0.25 6.78 -16.90
CA GLY A 151 -0.14 5.65 -16.06
C GLY A 151 0.95 5.26 -15.08
N TRP A 152 0.86 4.04 -14.55
CA TRP A 152 1.83 3.49 -13.61
C TRP A 152 2.45 2.21 -14.14
N HIS A 153 3.74 2.03 -13.90
CA HIS A 153 4.38 0.71 -13.97
C HIS A 153 3.67 -0.24 -13.00
N ASP A 154 3.28 -1.43 -13.47
CA ASP A 154 2.34 -2.32 -12.78
C ASP A 154 2.89 -2.87 -11.45
N ALA A 155 4.17 -3.21 -11.44
CA ALA A 155 4.84 -3.83 -10.30
C ALA A 155 6.34 -3.49 -10.27
N GLY A 156 7.20 -4.51 -10.12
CA GLY A 156 8.66 -4.35 -10.26
C GLY A 156 9.14 -4.37 -11.71
N ASP A 157 8.23 -4.55 -12.67
CA ASP A 157 8.48 -4.43 -14.10
C ASP A 157 8.00 -3.05 -14.60
N LEU A 158 8.41 -2.68 -15.82
CA LEU A 158 8.10 -1.40 -16.45
C LEU A 158 6.80 -1.44 -17.26
N ARG A 159 6.04 -2.53 -17.21
CA ARG A 159 4.84 -2.71 -18.03
C ARG A 159 3.65 -1.99 -17.42
N LYS A 160 2.62 -1.76 -18.22
CA LYS A 160 1.38 -1.10 -17.76
C LYS A 160 0.19 -1.98 -18.09
N LEU A 161 -0.31 -2.72 -17.10
CA LEU A 161 -1.48 -3.58 -17.27
C LEU A 161 -2.76 -2.78 -17.00
N VAL A 162 -3.50 -2.48 -18.07
CA VAL A 162 -4.64 -1.54 -18.03
C VAL A 162 -5.76 -2.03 -17.09
N ASN A 163 -5.87 -3.34 -16.89
CA ASN A 163 -6.81 -3.92 -15.92
C ASN A 163 -6.43 -3.65 -14.46
N HIS A 164 -5.14 -3.63 -14.12
CA HIS A 164 -4.63 -3.46 -12.76
C HIS A 164 -4.60 -2.00 -12.36
N THR A 165 -4.13 -1.13 -13.26
CA THR A 165 -4.23 0.34 -13.14
C THR A 165 -5.67 0.77 -12.80
N MET A 166 -6.69 -0.01 -13.21
CA MET A 166 -8.10 0.40 -13.10
C MET A 166 -8.60 0.09 -11.71
N TRP A 167 -8.27 -1.11 -11.22
CA TRP A 167 -8.50 -1.49 -9.84
C TRP A 167 -7.72 -0.61 -8.88
N HIS A 168 -6.51 -0.22 -9.26
CA HIS A 168 -5.69 0.71 -8.49
C HIS A 168 -6.36 2.09 -8.36
N ALA A 169 -6.82 2.68 -9.47
CA ALA A 169 -7.57 3.94 -9.46
C ALA A 169 -8.89 3.84 -8.66
N ILE A 170 -9.64 2.74 -8.78
CA ILE A 170 -10.85 2.52 -7.98
C ILE A 170 -10.51 2.44 -6.50
N GLY A 171 -9.47 1.70 -6.12
CA GLY A 171 -8.99 1.61 -4.74
C GLY A 171 -8.62 2.98 -4.17
N MET A 172 -7.89 3.79 -4.94
CA MET A 172 -7.55 5.17 -4.55
C MET A 172 -8.77 6.08 -4.44
N LEU A 173 -9.76 5.96 -5.33
CA LEU A 173 -11.01 6.71 -5.23
C LEU A 173 -11.82 6.33 -3.98
N TRP A 174 -11.87 5.04 -3.65
CA TRP A 174 -12.50 4.56 -2.41
C TRP A 174 -11.76 5.08 -1.18
N ALA A 175 -10.43 5.00 -1.17
CA ALA A 175 -9.59 5.59 -0.13
C ALA A 175 -9.90 7.08 0.06
N LYS A 176 -9.94 7.85 -1.04
CA LYS A 176 -10.29 9.29 -1.02
C LYS A 176 -11.63 9.56 -0.36
N ARG A 177 -12.65 8.74 -0.67
CA ARG A 177 -14.02 8.90 -0.16
C ARG A 177 -14.17 8.46 1.29
N THR A 178 -13.37 7.50 1.76
CA THR A 178 -13.61 6.81 3.04
C THR A 178 -12.60 7.15 4.14
N TRP A 179 -11.35 7.42 3.79
CA TRP A 179 -10.27 7.61 4.77
C TRP A 179 -10.18 9.05 5.29
N GLY A 180 -10.77 10.02 4.58
CA GLY A 180 -10.67 11.43 4.93
C GLY A 180 -9.22 11.97 4.88
N ALA A 181 -8.32 11.27 4.19
CA ALA A 181 -6.93 11.66 4.02
C ALA A 181 -6.83 13.01 3.27
N ARG A 182 -5.96 13.89 3.78
CA ARG A 182 -5.65 15.21 3.22
C ARG A 182 -4.14 15.35 3.09
N TRP A 183 -3.59 14.58 2.15
CA TRP A 183 -2.17 14.63 1.84
C TRP A 183 -1.92 15.71 0.80
N HIS A 184 -0.85 16.47 1.02
CA HIS A 184 -0.52 17.69 0.28
C HIS A 184 0.99 17.80 0.02
N GLN A 185 1.66 16.67 -0.20
CA GLN A 185 3.10 16.63 -0.39
C GLN A 185 3.49 17.05 -1.82
N TYR A 186 2.68 16.68 -2.81
CA TYR A 186 2.98 16.93 -4.23
C TYR A 186 2.01 17.92 -4.88
N SER A 187 0.81 18.09 -4.30
CA SER A 187 -0.24 18.95 -4.84
C SER A 187 -1.23 19.41 -3.76
N ASP A 188 -2.23 20.20 -4.16
CA ASP A 188 -3.35 20.58 -3.29
C ASP A 188 -4.24 19.40 -2.90
N ASP A 189 -4.24 18.30 -3.65
CA ASP A 189 -4.94 17.06 -3.29
C ASP A 189 -4.26 15.87 -3.96
N ASP A 190 -3.26 15.31 -3.27
CA ASP A 190 -2.38 14.28 -3.79
C ASP A 190 -3.14 13.10 -4.40
N ILE A 191 -4.20 12.63 -3.73
CA ILE A 191 -4.99 11.50 -4.22
C ILE A 191 -5.77 11.89 -5.49
N LEU A 192 -6.34 13.10 -5.53
CA LEU A 192 -7.11 13.53 -6.69
C LEU A 192 -6.21 13.75 -7.91
N ASP A 193 -5.02 14.31 -7.72
CA ASP A 193 -4.08 14.51 -8.83
C ASP A 193 -3.50 13.20 -9.35
N GLU A 194 -3.26 12.21 -8.48
CA GLU A 194 -2.87 10.86 -8.89
C GLU A 194 -4.01 10.16 -9.66
N LEU A 195 -5.26 10.32 -9.21
CA LEU A 195 -6.42 9.82 -9.97
C LEU A 195 -6.56 10.49 -11.35
N LYS A 196 -6.26 11.78 -11.46
CA LYS A 196 -6.25 12.48 -12.77
C LYS A 196 -5.16 11.89 -13.67
N TRP A 197 -3.96 11.66 -13.16
CA TRP A 197 -2.85 11.06 -13.91
C TRP A 197 -3.24 9.69 -14.51
N GLY A 198 -3.77 8.78 -13.67
CA GLY A 198 -4.24 7.49 -14.13
C GLY A 198 -5.37 7.60 -15.16
N ASN A 199 -6.33 8.50 -14.94
CA ASN A 199 -7.45 8.69 -15.87
C ASN A 199 -7.02 9.27 -17.23
N GLN A 200 -6.01 10.15 -17.26
CA GLN A 200 -5.45 10.64 -18.53
C GLN A 200 -4.87 9.49 -19.35
N PHE A 201 -4.17 8.56 -18.71
CA PHE A 201 -3.70 7.34 -19.36
C PHE A 201 -4.84 6.44 -19.84
N TYR A 202 -5.92 6.29 -19.06
CA TYR A 202 -7.10 5.54 -19.49
C TYR A 202 -7.73 6.04 -20.79
N LEU A 203 -7.79 7.36 -20.94
CA LEU A 203 -8.35 7.98 -22.14
C LEU A 203 -7.48 7.73 -23.37
N LYS A 204 -6.17 7.56 -23.18
CA LYS A 204 -5.19 7.29 -24.24
C LYS A 204 -5.21 5.84 -24.73
N VAL A 205 -5.35 4.88 -23.81
CA VAL A 205 -5.37 3.43 -24.16
C VAL A 205 -6.73 2.92 -24.65
N LYS A 206 -7.62 3.84 -25.05
CA LYS A 206 -8.93 3.54 -25.61
C LYS A 206 -8.89 3.82 -27.10
N ASP A 207 -9.26 2.81 -27.89
CA ASP A 207 -9.35 2.97 -29.35
C ASP A 207 -10.37 4.07 -29.71
N PRO A 208 -9.98 5.09 -30.49
CA PRO A 208 -10.84 6.24 -30.74
C PRO A 208 -12.05 5.90 -31.62
N GLY A 209 -11.97 4.87 -32.47
CA GLY A 209 -13.05 4.48 -33.37
C GLY A 209 -14.01 3.46 -32.76
N THR A 210 -13.48 2.36 -32.23
CA THR A 210 -14.26 1.24 -31.68
C THR A 210 -14.61 1.40 -30.22
N HIS A 211 -13.93 2.32 -29.51
CA HIS A 211 -14.05 2.55 -28.07
C HIS A 211 -13.67 1.34 -27.19
N ILE A 212 -12.99 0.35 -27.77
CA ILE A 212 -12.40 -0.76 -27.04
C ILE A 212 -11.22 -0.25 -26.23
N VAL A 213 -11.15 -0.65 -24.96
CA VAL A 213 -9.98 -0.40 -24.12
C VAL A 213 -8.91 -1.47 -24.39
N TRP A 214 -7.71 -1.07 -24.77
CA TRP A 214 -6.57 -1.95 -25.00
C TRP A 214 -6.00 -2.50 -23.68
N SER A 215 -5.32 -3.63 -23.72
CA SER A 215 -5.07 -4.42 -22.52
C SER A 215 -3.81 -4.06 -21.75
N ASP A 216 -2.73 -3.69 -22.46
CA ASP A 216 -1.42 -3.52 -21.84
C ASP A 216 -0.41 -2.82 -22.76
N VAL A 217 0.42 -1.96 -22.16
CA VAL A 217 1.55 -1.26 -22.81
C VAL A 217 2.86 -1.85 -22.29
N GLY A 218 3.84 -2.04 -23.17
CA GLY A 218 5.13 -2.65 -22.85
C GLY A 218 4.99 -4.14 -22.53
N ALA A 219 4.14 -4.84 -23.26
CA ALA A 219 3.55 -6.05 -22.74
C ALA A 219 4.32 -7.34 -22.98
N SER A 220 5.29 -7.30 -23.88
CA SER A 220 6.19 -8.43 -24.12
C SER A 220 7.26 -8.47 -23.01
N GLU A 221 7.81 -9.65 -22.72
CA GLU A 221 8.98 -9.75 -21.82
C GLU A 221 10.21 -9.01 -22.39
N LEU A 222 10.23 -8.75 -23.71
CA LEU A 222 11.25 -7.94 -24.37
C LEU A 222 11.00 -6.43 -24.22
N ASP A 223 9.77 -6.02 -23.90
CA ASP A 223 9.36 -4.61 -23.76
C ASP A 223 9.46 -4.15 -22.29
N ASN A 224 9.98 -5.00 -21.41
CA ASN A 224 10.26 -4.67 -20.01
C ASN A 224 11.62 -3.97 -19.86
N THR A 225 11.85 -2.94 -20.67
CA THR A 225 13.12 -2.20 -20.73
C THR A 225 12.87 -0.70 -20.68
N TRP A 226 13.90 0.06 -20.33
CA TRP A 226 13.93 1.50 -20.54
C TRP A 226 14.11 1.79 -22.02
N THR A 227 13.52 2.90 -22.47
CA THR A 227 13.64 3.38 -23.85
C THR A 227 14.35 4.73 -23.92
N ASP A 228 14.76 5.13 -25.13
CA ASP A 228 15.34 6.45 -25.37
C ASP A 228 14.30 7.59 -25.37
N GLY A 229 13.00 7.26 -25.42
CA GLY A 229 11.90 8.21 -25.37
C GLY A 229 11.63 8.93 -26.69
N LEU A 230 12.20 8.46 -27.80
CA LEU A 230 12.05 9.01 -29.15
C LEU A 230 11.16 8.10 -29.99
N VAL A 231 10.01 8.62 -30.43
CA VAL A 231 9.09 7.83 -31.27
C VAL A 231 9.74 7.40 -32.58
N GLY A 232 9.58 6.13 -32.93
CA GLY A 232 10.01 5.54 -34.19
C GLY A 232 11.43 4.99 -34.16
N THR A 233 12.00 4.76 -32.98
CA THR A 233 13.27 4.06 -32.80
C THR A 233 13.03 2.55 -32.63
N GLY A 234 14.11 1.79 -32.40
CA GLY A 234 14.05 0.33 -32.35
C GLY A 234 13.53 -0.24 -31.03
N ASP A 235 13.30 0.61 -30.03
CA ASP A 235 12.93 0.25 -28.66
C ASP A 235 11.55 0.77 -28.24
N ASP A 236 10.78 1.42 -29.13
CA ASP A 236 9.39 1.78 -28.89
C ASP A 236 8.57 0.58 -28.40
N ARG A 237 7.84 0.78 -27.30
CA ARG A 237 7.09 -0.30 -26.67
C ARG A 237 5.70 -0.44 -27.24
N MET A 238 5.26 -1.70 -27.36
CA MET A 238 3.99 -2.02 -27.97
C MET A 238 2.80 -1.81 -27.03
N ILE A 239 1.64 -1.51 -27.62
CA ILE A 239 0.31 -1.59 -26.98
C ILE A 239 -0.46 -2.75 -27.59
N ARG A 240 -0.94 -3.68 -26.76
CA ARG A 240 -1.78 -4.78 -27.22
C ARG A 240 -3.20 -4.33 -27.48
N THR A 241 -3.62 -4.32 -28.75
CA THR A 241 -4.95 -3.83 -29.14
C THR A 241 -6.05 -4.88 -28.99
N ARG A 242 -5.70 -6.11 -28.60
CA ARG A 242 -6.63 -7.22 -28.44
C ARG A 242 -7.78 -6.89 -27.47
N ARG A 243 -9.01 -7.10 -27.94
CA ARG A 243 -10.21 -7.00 -27.10
C ARG A 243 -10.22 -8.06 -25.99
N SER A 244 -9.99 -7.63 -24.75
CA SER A 244 -10.24 -8.42 -23.56
C SER A 244 -11.69 -8.22 -23.08
N LEU A 245 -12.54 -9.25 -23.20
CA LEU A 245 -13.94 -9.18 -22.77
C LEU A 245 -14.08 -8.85 -21.28
N MET A 246 -13.19 -9.38 -20.44
CA MET A 246 -13.17 -9.08 -19.00
C MET A 246 -12.83 -7.61 -18.76
N LEU A 247 -11.85 -7.05 -19.49
CA LEU A 247 -11.50 -5.63 -19.38
C LEU A 247 -12.65 -4.74 -19.85
N GLN A 248 -13.28 -5.08 -20.97
CA GLN A 248 -14.42 -4.31 -21.47
C GLN A 248 -15.61 -4.35 -20.50
N TYR A 249 -15.93 -5.52 -19.95
CA TYR A 249 -17.00 -5.67 -18.95
C TYR A 249 -16.72 -4.79 -17.74
N LYS A 250 -15.51 -4.87 -17.19
CA LYS A 250 -15.06 -4.05 -16.06
C LYS A 250 -15.17 -2.57 -16.37
N TYR A 251 -14.66 -2.12 -17.52
CA TYR A 251 -14.72 -0.72 -17.91
C TYR A 251 -16.16 -0.20 -18.06
N ALA A 252 -17.08 -1.00 -18.61
CA ALA A 252 -18.48 -0.59 -18.78
C ALA A 252 -19.30 -0.63 -17.47
N TRP A 253 -18.99 -1.56 -16.56
CA TRP A 253 -19.71 -1.71 -15.29
C TRP A 253 -19.19 -0.82 -14.16
N MET A 254 -17.99 -0.26 -14.29
CA MET A 254 -17.32 0.50 -13.23
C MET A 254 -17.26 2.01 -13.49
N GLN A 255 -17.95 2.52 -14.52
CA GLN A 255 -18.33 3.95 -14.62
C GLN A 255 -19.48 4.26 -13.66
#